data_AF-A0AA90HMX3-F1
#
_entry.id   AF-A0AA90HMX3-F1
#
_cell.length_a   1.000
_cell.length_b   1.000
_cell.length_c   1.000
_cell.angle_alpha   90.00
_cell.angle_beta   90.00
_cell.angle_gamma   90.00
#
_symmetry.space_group_name_H-M   'P 1'
#
loop_
_entity.id
_entity.type
_entity.pdbx_description
1 polymer ?
#
loop_
_entity_poly.entity_id
_entity_poly.type
_entity_poly.pdbx_seq_one_letter_code
_entity_poly.pdbx_strand_id
1 'polypeptide(L)'
;MVYVALQVLLCRASAGYLAYRFSLSPYSGDILIGSLVSYDLRVKENTLHISEELIEKYTAESMQVTVEMINKGKELLHADLYVACTGLLKKGGSETPEKPVGTFFYSIYYKNNFYNFRRVLRGPAFLKLRKLIYYVTQDIKLIILEDKRR
;
A
#
# COMPACT_ATOMS: atom_id res chain seq x y z
N MET A 1 -21.38 12.31 -4.18
CA MET A 1 -20.56 11.14 -3.77
C MET A 1 -19.23 11.28 -4.50
N VAL A 2 -18.12 11.33 -3.78
CA VAL A 2 -16.80 11.42 -4.43
C VAL A 2 -16.48 10.00 -4.86
N TYR A 3 -16.49 9.75 -6.16
CA TYR A 3 -15.99 8.52 -6.75
C TYR A 3 -14.49 8.53 -6.46
N VAL A 4 -14.05 7.61 -5.62
CA VAL A 4 -12.65 7.52 -5.24
C VAL A 4 -12.13 6.30 -5.95
N ALA A 5 -11.62 6.53 -7.15
CA ALA A 5 -10.83 5.53 -7.82
C ALA A 5 -9.64 5.16 -6.93
N LEU A 6 -9.60 3.90 -6.50
CA LEU A 6 -8.65 3.32 -5.60
C LEU A 6 -7.76 2.37 -6.39
N GLN A 7 -6.48 2.71 -6.52
CA GLN A 7 -5.48 1.75 -6.97
C GLN A 7 -4.75 1.19 -5.75
N VAL A 8 -4.74 -0.14 -5.64
CA VAL A 8 -3.98 -0.82 -4.58
C VAL A 8 -2.69 -1.39 -5.18
N LEU A 9 -1.55 -0.80 -4.80
CA LEU A 9 -0.21 -1.27 -5.17
C LEU A 9 0.34 -2.11 -4.02
N LEU A 10 0.26 -3.42 -4.18
CA LEU A 10 0.46 -4.37 -3.09
C LEU A 10 1.81 -5.06 -3.20
N CYS A 11 2.60 -4.96 -2.15
CA CYS A 11 3.80 -5.76 -1.98
C CYS A 11 3.49 -7.19 -1.48
N ARG A 12 4.49 -8.03 -1.69
CA ARG A 12 4.84 -9.33 -1.09
C ARG A 12 4.01 -9.77 0.12
N ALA A 13 3.84 -8.93 1.14
CA ALA A 13 3.14 -9.34 2.36
C ALA A 13 1.62 -9.57 2.21
N SER A 14 0.92 -8.86 1.34
CA SER A 14 -0.55 -8.97 1.27
C SER A 14 -1.02 -9.88 0.15
N ALA A 15 -0.21 -10.13 -0.89
CA ALA A 15 -0.55 -10.98 -2.03
C ALA A 15 -1.95 -10.73 -2.63
N GLY A 16 -2.39 -9.46 -2.70
CA GLY A 16 -3.73 -9.11 -3.18
C GLY A 16 -4.78 -8.92 -2.08
N TYR A 17 -4.46 -9.17 -0.81
CA TYR A 17 -5.44 -9.16 0.28
C TYR A 17 -6.20 -7.84 0.43
N LEU A 18 -5.53 -6.68 0.31
CA LEU A 18 -6.25 -5.39 0.40
C LEU A 18 -7.22 -5.24 -0.77
N ALA A 19 -6.79 -5.52 -2.00
CA ALA A 19 -7.63 -5.42 -3.19
C ALA A 19 -8.85 -6.36 -3.08
N TYR A 20 -8.64 -7.60 -2.66
CA TYR A 20 -9.72 -8.55 -2.35
C TYR A 20 -10.69 -7.98 -1.30
N ARG A 21 -10.18 -7.36 -0.23
CA ARG A 21 -11.04 -6.78 0.81
C ARG A 21 -11.86 -5.59 0.31
N PHE A 22 -11.31 -4.79 -0.61
CA PHE A 22 -12.06 -3.71 -1.26
C PHE A 22 -13.06 -4.25 -2.30
N SER A 23 -12.74 -5.33 -3.00
CA SER A 23 -13.64 -5.95 -3.99
C SER A 23 -14.87 -6.61 -3.36
N LEU A 24 -14.85 -6.91 -2.06
CA LEU A 24 -16.02 -7.39 -1.32
C LEU A 24 -17.02 -6.28 -0.93
N SER A 25 -16.67 -5.01 -1.16
CA SER A 25 -17.60 -3.90 -0.93
C SER A 25 -18.74 -3.96 -1.95
N PRO A 26 -20.00 -3.68 -1.57
CA PRO A 26 -21.09 -3.54 -2.55
C PRO A 26 -20.85 -2.39 -3.54
N TYR A 27 -19.97 -1.45 -3.21
CA TYR A 27 -19.57 -0.31 -4.05
C TYR A 27 -18.27 -0.56 -4.82
N SER A 28 -17.77 -1.81 -4.87
CA SER A 28 -16.46 -2.12 -5.45
C SER A 28 -16.33 -1.66 -6.91
N GLY A 29 -17.39 -1.77 -7.71
CA GLY A 29 -17.41 -1.32 -9.10
C GLY A 29 -17.25 0.19 -9.26
N ASP A 30 -17.60 0.97 -8.23
CA ASP A 30 -17.52 2.43 -8.25
C ASP A 30 -16.17 2.96 -7.72
N ILE A 31 -15.45 2.15 -6.95
CA ILE A 31 -14.24 2.58 -6.22
C ILE A 31 -12.98 1.86 -6.68
N LEU A 32 -13.02 0.59 -7.09
CA LEU A 32 -11.82 -0.18 -7.38
C LEU A 32 -11.57 -0.22 -8.89
N ILE A 33 -10.73 0.69 -9.39
CA ILE A 33 -10.31 0.66 -10.81
C ILE A 33 -9.41 -0.54 -11.08
N GLY A 34 -8.55 -0.89 -10.12
CA GLY A 34 -7.64 -2.02 -10.29
C GLY A 34 -6.63 -2.13 -9.15
N SER A 35 -5.75 -3.12 -9.30
CA SER A 35 -4.65 -3.34 -8.36
C SER A 35 -3.47 -3.95 -9.07
N LEU A 36 -2.26 -3.63 -8.61
CA LEU A 36 -1.04 -4.29 -9.03
C LEU A 36 -0.41 -4.98 -7.83
N VAL A 37 -0.19 -6.29 -7.94
CA VAL A 37 0.45 -7.09 -6.90
C VAL A 37 1.88 -7.41 -7.33
N SER A 38 2.86 -6.82 -6.65
CA SER A 38 4.30 -7.00 -6.91
C SER A 38 4.98 -7.76 -5.77
N TYR A 39 4.86 -9.09 -5.81
CA TYR A 39 5.45 -9.98 -4.80
C TYR A 39 6.98 -10.03 -4.93
N ASP A 40 7.46 -10.37 -6.13
CA ASP A 40 8.89 -10.43 -6.46
C ASP A 40 9.45 -9.01 -6.69
N LEU A 41 10.74 -8.83 -6.43
CA LEU A 41 11.43 -7.56 -6.68
C LEU A 41 11.44 -7.23 -8.18
N ARG A 42 11.64 -8.25 -9.02
CA ARG A 42 11.67 -8.11 -10.49
C ARG A 42 10.37 -7.57 -11.04
N VAL A 43 9.24 -7.81 -10.38
CA VAL A 43 7.95 -7.21 -10.78
C VAL A 43 7.93 -5.72 -10.47
N LYS A 44 8.55 -5.27 -9.37
CA LYS A 44 8.68 -3.84 -9.06
C LYS A 44 9.58 -3.13 -10.06
N GLU A 45 10.70 -3.75 -10.42
CA GLU A 45 11.65 -3.20 -11.39
C GLU A 45 11.08 -3.20 -12.81
N ASN A 46 10.51 -4.31 -13.26
CA ASN A 46 10.08 -4.44 -14.66
C ASN A 46 8.71 -3.79 -14.94
N THR A 47 7.80 -3.76 -13.97
CA THR A 47 6.44 -3.23 -14.17
C THR A 47 6.28 -1.81 -13.67
N LEU A 48 6.89 -1.47 -12.52
CA LEU A 48 6.83 -0.12 -11.96
C LEU A 48 8.07 0.70 -12.29
N HIS A 49 9.12 0.13 -12.90
CA HIS A 49 10.36 0.85 -13.21
C HIS A 49 10.96 1.55 -11.99
N ILE A 50 10.84 0.93 -10.81
CA ILE A 50 11.46 1.43 -9.59
C ILE A 50 12.97 1.21 -9.71
N SER A 51 13.75 2.28 -9.49
CA SER A 51 15.21 2.24 -9.57
C SER A 51 15.81 1.25 -8.58
N GLU A 52 16.76 0.45 -9.08
CA GLU A 52 17.56 -0.49 -8.29
C GLU A 52 18.30 0.25 -7.16
N GLU A 53 18.86 1.44 -7.43
CA GLU A 53 19.55 2.27 -6.43
C GLU A 53 18.64 2.62 -5.23
N LEU A 54 17.34 2.85 -5.47
CA LEU A 54 16.38 3.15 -4.42
C LEU A 54 16.14 1.91 -3.53
N ILE A 55 16.06 0.74 -4.16
CA ILE A 55 15.88 -0.54 -3.50
C ILE A 55 17.14 -0.91 -2.70
N GLU A 56 18.34 -0.74 -3.26
CA GLU A 56 19.60 -1.01 -2.56
C GLU A 56 19.74 -0.11 -1.33
N LYS A 57 19.42 1.18 -1.47
CA LYS A 57 19.58 2.17 -0.39
C LYS A 57 18.56 2.00 0.73
N TYR A 58 17.29 1.73 0.41
CA TYR A 58 16.20 1.74 1.39
C TYR A 58 15.55 0.39 1.63
N THR A 59 15.83 -0.61 0.80
CA THR A 59 15.15 -1.92 0.71
C THR A 59 13.70 -1.84 0.20
N ALA A 60 13.20 -2.97 -0.32
CA ALA A 60 11.84 -3.08 -0.85
C ALA A 60 10.74 -2.82 0.19
N GLU A 61 11.01 -3.10 1.47
CA GLU A 61 10.12 -2.79 2.59
C GLU A 61 10.53 -1.48 3.28
N SER A 62 10.28 -0.36 2.61
CA SER A 62 10.55 1.01 3.08
C SER A 62 9.51 2.01 2.64
N MET A 63 9.47 3.17 3.30
CA MET A 63 8.54 4.24 2.94
C MET A 63 8.87 4.85 1.57
N GLN A 64 10.16 5.00 1.25
CA GLN A 64 10.66 5.57 0.01
C GLN A 64 10.18 4.74 -1.19
N VAL A 65 10.36 3.41 -1.12
CA VAL A 65 9.85 2.51 -2.16
C VAL A 65 8.32 2.53 -2.20
N THR A 66 7.64 2.65 -1.06
CA THR A 66 6.17 2.72 -1.01
C THR A 66 5.61 3.96 -1.71
N VAL A 67 6.23 5.13 -1.49
CA VAL A 67 5.84 6.38 -2.16
C VAL A 67 6.13 6.28 -3.66
N GLU A 68 7.29 5.73 -4.04
CA GLU A 68 7.64 5.57 -5.45
C GLU A 68 6.70 4.60 -6.17
N MET A 69 6.24 3.54 -5.50
CA MET A 69 5.18 2.66 -6.02
C MET A 69 3.92 3.46 -6.39
N ILE A 70 3.54 4.48 -5.62
CA ILE A 70 2.40 5.34 -5.96
C ILE A 70 2.75 6.24 -7.15
N ASN A 71 3.91 6.90 -7.15
CA ASN A 71 4.33 7.75 -8.27
C ASN A 71 4.24 7.00 -9.61
N LYS A 72 4.78 5.77 -9.63
CA LYS A 72 4.74 4.89 -10.80
C LYS A 72 3.36 4.30 -11.06
N GLY A 73 2.60 3.99 -10.02
CA GLY A 73 1.21 3.55 -10.13
C GLY A 73 0.31 4.58 -10.82
N LYS A 74 0.49 5.88 -10.51
CA LYS A 74 -0.22 7.00 -11.14
C LYS A 74 0.01 7.11 -12.64
N GLU A 75 1.18 6.67 -13.12
CA GLU A 75 1.49 6.62 -14.56
C GLU A 75 0.73 5.48 -15.26
N LEU A 76 0.34 4.43 -14.52
CA LEU A 76 -0.35 3.25 -15.06
C LEU A 76 -1.88 3.38 -15.04
N LEU A 77 -2.44 3.97 -13.98
CA LEU A 77 -3.89 4.06 -13.78
C LEU A 77 -4.25 5.44 -13.24
N HIS A 78 -5.23 6.09 -13.86
CA HIS A 78 -5.74 7.39 -13.42
C HIS A 78 -6.81 7.20 -12.35
N ALA A 79 -6.40 7.37 -11.09
CA ALA A 79 -7.23 7.28 -9.91
C ALA A 79 -7.21 8.58 -9.07
N ASP A 80 -8.20 8.79 -8.21
CA ASP A 80 -8.27 9.92 -7.28
C ASP A 80 -7.52 9.64 -5.97
N LEU A 81 -7.43 8.36 -5.61
CA LEU A 81 -6.77 7.89 -4.41
C LEU A 81 -5.92 6.64 -4.71
N TYR A 82 -4.70 6.65 -4.19
CA TYR A 82 -3.77 5.54 -4.40
C TYR A 82 -3.34 5.04 -3.04
N VAL A 83 -3.27 3.73 -2.89
CA VAL A 83 -2.76 3.08 -1.69
C VAL A 83 -1.64 2.14 -2.09
N ALA A 84 -0.43 2.42 -1.65
CA ALA A 84 0.66 1.48 -1.74
C ALA A 84 0.95 0.90 -0.36
N CYS A 85 1.29 -0.39 -0.31
CA CYS A 85 1.69 -1.03 0.94
C CYS A 85 2.81 -2.04 0.72
N THR A 86 3.85 -1.94 1.56
CA THR A 86 4.96 -2.88 1.68
C THR A 86 5.14 -3.33 3.13
N GLY A 87 5.73 -4.51 3.35
CA GLY A 87 5.94 -4.98 4.71
C GLY A 87 6.43 -6.41 4.84
N LEU A 88 6.68 -6.80 6.09
CA LEU A 88 7.27 -8.06 6.48
C LEU A 88 6.22 -8.92 7.18
N LEU A 89 5.48 -9.77 6.46
CA LEU A 89 4.46 -10.63 7.07
C LEU A 89 5.07 -11.83 7.82
N LYS A 90 6.19 -12.34 7.28
CA LYS A 90 6.96 -13.51 7.73
C LYS A 90 8.44 -13.14 7.80
N LYS A 91 9.25 -13.99 8.42
CA LYS A 91 10.71 -13.80 8.53
C LYS A 91 11.39 -13.73 7.16
N GLY A 92 12.52 -13.03 7.11
CA GLY A 92 13.33 -12.86 5.90
C GLY A 92 13.03 -11.55 5.16
N GLY A 93 13.48 -11.45 3.91
CA GLY A 93 13.45 -10.19 3.17
C GLY A 93 14.42 -9.18 3.80
N SER A 94 13.97 -7.94 3.99
CA SER A 94 14.77 -6.87 4.59
C SER A 94 14.59 -6.72 6.11
N GLU A 95 14.24 -7.79 6.81
CA GLU A 95 14.08 -7.79 8.27
C GLU A 95 15.38 -7.38 8.99
N THR A 96 15.27 -6.45 9.93
CA THR A 96 16.34 -6.06 10.86
C THR A 96 15.78 -5.93 12.29
N PRO A 97 16.61 -5.82 13.34
CA PRO A 97 16.12 -5.56 14.70
C PRO A 97 15.24 -4.30 14.80
N GLU A 98 15.54 -3.26 14.02
CA GLU A 98 14.81 -1.99 13.95
C GLU A 98 13.54 -2.09 13.08
N LYS A 99 13.49 -3.08 12.18
CA LYS A 99 12.39 -3.38 11.25
C LYS A 99 12.00 -4.87 11.36
N PRO A 100 11.39 -5.30 12.48
CA PRO A 100 11.08 -6.71 12.72
C PRO A 100 9.90 -7.20 11.87
N VAL A 101 9.69 -8.53 11.82
CA VAL A 101 8.44 -9.11 11.28
C VAL A 101 7.22 -8.44 11.89
N GLY A 102 6.29 -8.06 11.02
CA GLY A 102 5.10 -7.30 11.35
C GLY A 102 5.25 -5.81 11.02
N THR A 103 6.42 -5.34 10.59
CA THR A 103 6.55 -3.97 10.09
C THR A 103 5.88 -3.83 8.73
N PHE A 104 4.97 -2.88 8.63
CA PHE A 104 4.31 -2.45 7.40
C PHE A 104 4.53 -0.96 7.19
N PHE A 105 4.78 -0.60 5.94
CA PHE A 105 4.71 0.75 5.45
C PHE A 105 3.54 0.82 4.47
N TYR A 106 2.71 1.83 4.60
CA TYR A 106 1.73 2.16 3.58
C TYR A 106 1.68 3.66 3.38
N SER A 107 1.40 4.05 2.15
CA SER A 107 1.20 5.43 1.77
C SER A 107 -0.17 5.55 1.12
N ILE A 108 -0.86 6.64 1.42
CA ILE A 108 -2.11 7.02 0.79
C ILE A 108 -1.83 8.33 0.06
N TYR A 109 -2.11 8.38 -1.24
CA TYR A 109 -2.08 9.62 -1.99
C TYR A 109 -3.50 10.04 -2.32
N TYR A 110 -3.85 11.27 -1.99
CA TYR A 110 -5.16 11.85 -2.26
C TYR A 110 -5.02 13.35 -2.49
N LYS A 111 -5.62 13.87 -3.58
CA LYS A 111 -5.59 15.30 -3.96
C LYS A 111 -4.21 15.95 -3.81
N ASN A 112 -3.20 15.40 -4.49
CA ASN A 112 -1.82 15.92 -4.48
C ASN A 112 -1.08 15.85 -3.13
N ASN A 113 -1.61 15.14 -2.13
CA ASN A 113 -0.97 14.98 -0.83
C ASN A 113 -0.64 13.52 -0.55
N PHE A 114 0.55 13.28 0.00
CA PHE A 114 0.98 11.97 0.50
C PHE A 114 0.77 11.88 2.01
N TYR A 115 0.17 10.78 2.44
CA TYR A 115 -0.05 10.43 3.84
C TYR A 115 0.69 9.12 4.12
N ASN A 116 1.77 9.20 4.88
CA ASN A 116 2.75 8.13 5.03
C ASN A 116 2.67 7.49 6.42
N PHE A 117 2.55 6.17 6.47
CA PHE A 117 2.35 5.44 7.71
C PHE A 117 3.31 4.26 7.86
N ARG A 118 3.89 4.13 9.05
CA ARG A 118 4.61 2.95 9.51
C ARG A 118 3.86 2.32 10.68
N ARG A 119 3.68 1.00 10.65
CA ARG A 119 3.01 0.23 11.72
C ARG A 119 3.77 -1.06 12.00
N VAL A 120 3.85 -1.46 13.26
CA VAL A 120 4.38 -2.77 13.66
C VAL A 120 3.23 -3.59 14.24
N LEU A 121 2.81 -4.62 13.51
CA LEU A 121 1.63 -5.43 13.83
C LEU A 121 2.02 -6.78 14.42
N ARG A 122 1.48 -7.08 15.61
CA ARG A 122 1.71 -8.33 16.34
C ARG A 122 0.64 -9.39 16.05
N GLY A 123 1.05 -10.65 16.16
CA GLY A 123 0.20 -11.84 16.04
C GLY A 123 0.52 -12.72 14.83
N PRO A 124 -0.30 -13.77 14.59
CA PRO A 124 -0.17 -14.61 13.41
C PRO A 124 -0.43 -13.82 12.12
N ALA A 125 0.04 -14.34 10.99
CA ALA A 125 -0.02 -13.67 9.69
C ALA A 125 -1.43 -13.15 9.33
N PHE A 126 -2.47 -13.97 9.50
CA PHE A 126 -3.85 -13.56 9.18
C PHE A 126 -4.30 -12.36 10.04
N LEU A 127 -3.90 -12.30 11.31
CA LEU A 127 -4.30 -11.24 12.23
C LEU A 127 -3.59 -9.93 11.89
N LYS A 128 -2.31 -10.01 11.48
CA LYS A 128 -1.57 -8.86 10.97
C LYS A 128 -2.26 -8.26 9.74
N LEU A 129 -2.67 -9.08 8.77
CA LEU A 129 -3.39 -8.62 7.59
C LEU A 129 -4.74 -7.99 7.92
N ARG A 130 -5.51 -8.59 8.84
CA ARG A 130 -6.79 -8.01 9.32
C ARG A 130 -6.61 -6.66 10.00
N LYS A 131 -5.55 -6.50 10.81
CA LYS A 131 -5.22 -5.21 11.43
C LYS A 131 -4.76 -4.19 10.41
N LEU A 132 -3.96 -4.61 9.43
CA LEU A 132 -3.47 -3.74 8.36
C LEU A 132 -4.64 -3.11 7.57
N ILE A 133 -5.57 -3.93 7.08
CA ILE A 133 -6.74 -3.41 6.35
C ILE A 133 -7.60 -2.50 7.22
N TYR A 134 -7.74 -2.82 8.51
CA TYR A 134 -8.45 -1.95 9.45
C TYR A 134 -7.79 -0.56 9.52
N TYR A 135 -6.48 -0.49 9.75
CA TYR A 135 -5.79 0.80 9.82
C TYR A 135 -5.84 1.57 8.50
N VAL A 136 -5.56 0.91 7.38
CA VAL A 136 -5.62 1.53 6.05
C VAL A 136 -7.01 2.13 5.78
N THR A 137 -8.08 1.38 6.04
CA THR A 137 -9.45 1.87 5.81
C THR A 137 -9.85 2.99 6.77
N GLN A 138 -9.41 2.94 8.04
CA GLN A 138 -9.64 4.04 8.99
C GLN A 138 -8.89 5.30 8.57
N ASP A 139 -7.63 5.20 8.16
CA ASP A 139 -6.82 6.34 7.75
C ASP A 139 -7.38 6.98 6.46
N ILE A 140 -7.79 6.16 5.47
CA ILE A 140 -8.50 6.65 4.27
C ILE A 140 -9.76 7.44 4.67
N LYS A 141 -10.58 6.89 5.58
CA LYS A 141 -11.79 7.55 6.06
C LYS A 141 -11.49 8.89 6.71
N LEU A 142 -10.46 8.97 7.56
CA LEU A 142 -10.06 10.20 8.22
C LEU A 142 -9.61 11.26 7.20
N ILE A 143 -8.74 10.89 6.25
CA ILE A 143 -8.25 11.77 5.19
C ILE A 143 -9.42 12.37 4.37
N ILE A 144 -10.37 11.53 3.96
CA ILE A 144 -11.53 11.98 3.18
C ILE A 144 -12.46 12.87 4.01
N LEU A 145 -12.64 12.58 5.31
CA LEU A 145 -13.50 13.37 6.18
C LEU A 145 -12.89 14.73 6.51
N GLU A 146 -11.58 14.81 6.71
CA GLU A 146 -10.88 16.09 6.93
C GLU A 146 -10.95 17.00 5.71
N ASP A 147 -10.83 16.43 4.50
CA ASP A 147 -10.97 17.15 3.25
C ASP A 147 -12.38 17.73 3.07
N LYS A 148 -13.44 17.01 3.47
CA LYS A 148 -14.83 17.52 3.41
C LYS A 148 -15.14 18.64 4.41
N ARG A 149 -14.29 18.86 5.41
CA ARG A 149 -14.46 19.93 6.41
C ARG A 149 -13.76 21.23 6.02
N ARG A 150 -12.91 21.19 5.00
CA ARG A 150 -12.24 22.35 4.42
C ARG A 150 -13.06 22.89 3.26
#